data_AF-A0A8J2PC58-F1
#
_entry.id   AF-A0A8J2PC58-F1
#
_cell.length_a   1.000
_cell.length_b   1.000
_cell.length_c   1.000
_cell.angle_alpha   90.00
_cell.angle_beta   90.00
_cell.angle_gamma   90.00
#
_symmetry.space_group_name_H-M   'P 1'
#
loop_
_entity.id
_entity.type
_entity.pdbx_description
1 polymer ?
#
loop_
_entity_poly.entity_id
_entity_poly.type
_entity_poly.pdbx_seq_one_letter_code
_entity_poly.pdbx_strand_id
1 'polypeptide(L)'
;LGSKNGSDNGRFRYLWSLNVTTDDVVSYICLAPIWNSSQWMNVSYPVQIIDGKPPVIITTSSSEAEEIFNDKQKKAQIRCEAWGIPQPEITWWRGDLEFLDETQNARPHIDLFTKEESNISISTLTFENAFNNGSSISGEYTCNATNPKGTVLYTVRVRVESHSTWKVWAATLGA
;
A
#
# COMPACT_ATOMS: atom_id res chain seq x y z
N LEU A 1 23.99 8.53 17.67
CA LEU A 1 24.04 8.03 19.06
C LEU A 1 23.54 6.60 19.04
N GLY A 2 24.44 5.61 19.13
CA GLY A 2 24.06 4.20 19.01
C GLY A 2 23.57 3.64 20.35
N SER A 3 22.47 2.89 20.33
CA SER A 3 22.00 2.10 21.47
C SER A 3 22.40 0.63 21.29
N LYS A 4 22.72 -0.04 22.41
CA LYS A 4 23.15 -1.44 22.44
C LYS A 4 21.91 -2.32 22.60
N ASN A 5 21.60 -3.15 21.59
CA ASN A 5 20.51 -4.13 21.70
C ASN A 5 21.07 -5.55 21.66
N GLY A 6 20.96 -6.23 22.81
CA GLY A 6 20.97 -7.69 22.93
C GLY A 6 22.30 -8.39 22.65
N SER A 7 22.68 -9.31 23.54
CA SER A 7 23.80 -10.24 23.35
C SER A 7 23.22 -11.62 23.05
N ASP A 8 23.24 -12.03 21.78
CA ASP A 8 23.16 -13.45 21.43
C ASP A 8 24.57 -13.96 21.13
N ASN A 9 25.05 -14.91 21.95
CA ASN A 9 26.28 -15.67 21.74
C ASN A 9 27.52 -14.86 21.34
N GLY A 10 27.79 -13.74 22.03
CA GLY A 10 29.00 -12.93 21.81
C GLY A 10 29.01 -12.09 20.52
N ARG A 11 27.91 -12.08 19.76
CA ARG A 11 27.76 -11.22 18.57
C ARG A 11 27.04 -9.92 18.94
N PHE A 12 27.82 -8.86 19.15
CA PHE A 12 27.25 -7.53 19.39
C PHE A 12 26.64 -6.97 18.11
N ARG A 13 25.33 -6.68 18.12
CA ARG A 13 24.67 -5.90 17.07
C ARG A 13 24.54 -4.45 17.53
N TYR A 14 25.08 -3.54 16.74
CA TYR A 14 24.91 -2.11 16.93
C TYR A 14 24.05 -1.59 15.78
N LEU A 15 22.93 -0.95 16.10
CA LEU A 15 22.11 -0.24 15.12
C LEU A 15 22.51 1.24 15.17
N TRP A 16 23.05 1.76 14.07
CA TRP A 16 23.38 3.17 13.92
C TRP A 16 22.56 3.72 12.75
N SER A 17 21.77 4.76 13.02
CA SER A 17 21.22 5.62 11.98
C SER A 17 22.17 6.79 11.77
N LEU A 18 22.61 7.01 10.53
CA LEU A 18 23.37 8.19 10.15
C LEU A 18 22.56 8.97 9.12
N ASN A 19 22.37 10.27 9.37
CA ASN A 19 21.74 11.15 8.41
C ASN A 19 22.82 11.60 7.40
N VAL A 20 22.68 11.19 6.14
CA VAL A 20 23.62 11.54 5.07
C VAL A 20 23.25 12.92 4.55
N THR A 21 24.13 13.90 4.72
CA THR A 21 23.89 15.30 4.31
C THR A 21 24.49 15.66 2.96
N THR A 22 25.25 14.75 2.34
CA THR A 22 25.95 14.97 1.07
C THR A 22 25.73 13.80 0.13
N ASP A 23 25.41 14.08 -1.13
CA ASP A 23 25.15 13.07 -2.16
C ASP A 23 26.42 12.31 -2.62
N ASP A 24 27.60 12.65 -2.08
CA ASP A 24 28.89 12.06 -2.46
C ASP A 24 29.28 10.82 -1.61
N VAL A 25 28.43 10.37 -0.68
CA VAL A 25 28.75 9.21 0.16
C VAL A 25 28.58 7.91 -0.64
N VAL A 26 29.70 7.29 -0.99
CA VAL A 26 29.75 6.08 -1.83
C VAL A 26 29.86 4.77 -1.03
N SER A 27 30.34 4.79 0.22
CA SER A 27 30.38 3.61 1.09
C SER A 27 30.63 3.95 2.56
N TYR A 28 30.21 3.06 3.46
CA TYR A 28 30.63 3.04 4.86
C TYR A 28 31.74 2.01 5.07
N ILE A 29 32.79 2.38 5.78
CA ILE A 29 33.90 1.48 6.11
C ILE A 29 33.88 1.19 7.60
N CYS A 30 33.72 -0.08 7.97
CA CYS A 30 33.91 -0.55 9.33
C CYS A 30 35.38 -0.92 9.52
N LEU A 31 36.00 -0.42 10.59
CA LEU A 31 37.40 -0.68 10.93
C LEU A 31 37.47 -1.44 12.26
N ALA A 32 38.27 -2.51 12.30
CA ALA A 32 38.54 -3.26 13.53
C ALA A 32 40.03 -3.60 13.65
N PRO A 33 40.60 -3.54 14.86
CA PRO A 33 41.99 -3.91 15.09
C PRO A 33 42.17 -5.43 14.95
N ILE A 34 43.30 -5.86 14.37
CA ILE A 34 43.68 -7.27 14.34
C ILE A 34 44.45 -7.58 15.63
N TRP A 35 44.08 -8.67 16.32
CA TRP A 35 44.73 -9.06 17.57
C TRP A 35 46.25 -9.24 17.38
N ASN A 36 47.03 -8.64 18.29
CA ASN A 36 48.49 -8.71 18.31
C ASN A 36 49.16 -8.27 17.00
N SER A 37 48.59 -7.28 16.32
CA SER A 37 49.13 -6.68 15.11
C SER A 37 48.96 -5.16 15.17
N SER A 38 49.84 -4.42 14.48
CA SER A 38 49.64 -2.99 14.22
C SER A 38 48.67 -2.73 13.07
N GLN A 39 48.20 -3.79 12.40
CA GLN A 39 47.29 -3.73 11.26
C GLN A 39 45.82 -3.69 11.69
N TRP A 40 44.99 -3.17 10.80
CA TRP A 40 43.54 -3.07 10.94
C TRP A 40 42.86 -3.80 9.79
N MET A 41 41.75 -4.47 10.06
CA MET A 41 40.87 -5.00 9.04
C MET A 41 39.77 -4.00 8.71
N ASN A 42 39.33 -3.98 7.46
CA ASN A 42 38.25 -3.13 7.00
C ASN A 42 37.17 -3.94 6.26
N VAL A 43 35.92 -3.50 6.39
CA VAL A 43 34.81 -3.99 5.58
C VAL A 43 34.07 -2.78 5.04
N SER A 44 33.97 -2.67 3.72
CA SER A 44 33.24 -1.61 3.04
C SER A 44 31.82 -2.06 2.68
N TYR A 45 30.84 -1.24 3.02
CA TYR A 45 29.44 -1.38 2.63
C TYR A 45 29.11 -0.28 1.62
N PRO A 46 28.93 -0.60 0.33
CA PRO A 46 28.59 0.40 -0.67
C PRO A 46 27.23 1.02 -0.34
N VAL A 47 27.11 2.33 -0.59
CA VAL A 47 25.87 3.09 -0.44
C VAL A 47 25.43 3.50 -1.83
N GLN A 48 24.16 3.26 -2.15
CA GLN A 48 23.52 3.76 -3.36
C GLN A 48 22.53 4.85 -2.96
N ILE A 49 22.80 6.08 -3.39
CA ILE A 49 21.87 7.19 -3.22
C ILE A 49 20.97 7.20 -4.44
N ILE A 50 19.71 6.83 -4.25
CA ILE A 50 18.70 6.86 -5.30
C ILE A 50 17.89 8.13 -5.11
N ASP A 51 17.76 8.93 -6.18
CA ASP A 51 16.90 10.11 -6.15
C ASP A 51 15.46 9.66 -5.91
N GLY A 52 14.89 10.12 -4.81
CA GLY A 52 13.53 9.76 -4.45
C GLY A 52 12.52 10.47 -5.34
N LYS A 53 11.42 9.79 -5.65
CA LYS A 53 10.29 10.33 -6.42
C LYS A 53 9.03 10.28 -5.57
N PRO A 54 8.22 11.35 -5.56
CA PRO A 54 6.94 11.31 -4.86
C PRO A 54 6.02 10.24 -5.47
N PRO A 55 5.02 9.75 -4.72
CA PRO A 55 4.12 8.74 -5.22
C PRO A 55 3.27 9.27 -6.38
N VAL A 56 2.97 8.40 -7.34
CA VAL A 56 2.08 8.65 -8.48
C VAL A 56 1.11 7.50 -8.59
N ILE A 57 -0.18 7.80 -8.76
CA ILE A 57 -1.21 6.79 -8.97
C ILE A 57 -1.08 6.27 -10.40
N ILE A 58 -0.94 4.95 -10.54
CA ILE A 58 -0.84 4.26 -11.82
C ILE A 58 -2.08 3.42 -12.14
N THR A 59 -3.05 3.33 -11.21
CA THR A 59 -4.34 2.70 -11.47
C THR A 59 -5.03 3.36 -12.65
N THR A 60 -5.21 2.60 -13.73
CA THR A 60 -6.07 2.99 -14.86
C THR A 60 -7.51 2.54 -14.58
N SER A 61 -8.20 3.19 -13.65
CA SER A 61 -9.65 3.36 -13.77
C SER A 61 -9.91 4.86 -13.97
N SER A 62 -10.88 5.16 -14.83
CA SER A 62 -11.07 6.42 -15.56
C SER A 62 -10.81 7.69 -14.76
N SER A 63 -10.45 8.76 -15.47
CA SER A 63 -10.21 10.12 -14.96
C SER A 63 -11.34 10.73 -14.11
N GLU A 64 -12.46 10.03 -13.97
CA GLU A 64 -13.42 10.10 -12.86
C GLU A 64 -13.76 8.64 -12.49
N ALA A 65 -13.25 8.15 -11.36
CA ALA A 65 -13.36 6.73 -11.00
C ALA A 65 -14.69 6.46 -10.30
N GLU A 66 -15.66 5.93 -11.05
CA GLU A 66 -16.89 5.39 -10.51
C GLU A 66 -16.89 3.87 -10.67
N GLU A 67 -17.13 3.16 -9.58
CA GLU A 67 -17.30 1.70 -9.57
C GLU A 67 -18.74 1.35 -9.21
N ILE A 68 -19.39 0.59 -10.09
CA ILE A 68 -20.78 0.14 -9.91
C ILE A 68 -20.77 -1.36 -9.62
N PHE A 69 -21.31 -1.74 -8.46
CA PHE A 69 -21.49 -3.14 -8.07
C PHE A 69 -22.96 -3.52 -8.06
N ASN A 70 -23.24 -4.80 -8.27
CA ASN A 70 -24.60 -5.33 -8.14
C ASN A 70 -24.94 -5.60 -6.67
N ASP A 71 -26.17 -5.35 -6.25
CA ASP A 71 -26.67 -5.61 -4.90
C ASP A 71 -26.47 -7.07 -4.43
N LYS A 72 -26.46 -8.04 -5.36
CA LYS A 72 -26.23 -9.47 -5.08
C LYS A 72 -24.77 -9.90 -5.24
N GLN A 73 -23.84 -8.96 -5.45
CA GLN A 73 -22.43 -9.28 -5.68
C GLN A 73 -21.73 -9.72 -4.39
N LYS A 74 -21.25 -10.98 -4.39
CA LYS A 74 -20.57 -11.65 -3.26
C LYS A 74 -19.05 -11.39 -3.19
N LYS A 75 -18.54 -10.50 -4.02
CA LYS A 75 -17.14 -10.07 -4.00
C LYS A 75 -17.00 -8.78 -4.77
N ALA A 76 -16.92 -7.66 -4.07
CA ALA A 76 -16.65 -6.34 -4.65
C ALA A 76 -15.21 -5.94 -4.29
N GLN A 77 -14.45 -5.42 -5.24
CA GLN A 77 -13.04 -5.12 -5.08
C GLN A 77 -12.71 -3.77 -5.68
N ILE A 78 -12.11 -2.90 -4.87
CA ILE A 78 -11.59 -1.59 -5.29
C ILE A 78 -10.07 -1.71 -5.26
N ARG A 79 -9.40 -1.33 -6.36
CA ARG A 79 -7.95 -1.51 -6.52
C ARG A 79 -7.24 -0.17 -6.63
N CYS A 80 -6.14 -0.03 -5.90
CA CYS A 80 -5.25 1.13 -5.98
C CYS A 80 -3.81 0.67 -6.19
N GLU A 81 -3.13 1.33 -7.12
CA GLU A 81 -1.76 1.09 -7.52
C GLU A 81 -1.03 2.42 -7.53
N ALA A 82 0.09 2.48 -6.81
CA ALA A 82 0.92 3.66 -6.73
C ALA A 82 2.39 3.29 -6.95
N TRP A 83 3.11 4.13 -7.68
CA TRP A 83 4.54 4.02 -7.88
C TRP A 83 5.25 5.17 -7.18
N GLY A 84 6.41 4.92 -6.57
CA GLY A 84 7.22 5.99 -5.99
C GLY A 84 8.53 5.47 -5.42
N ILE A 85 9.50 6.35 -5.19
CA ILE A 85 10.82 5.96 -4.66
C ILE A 85 11.12 6.78 -3.40
N PRO A 86 11.26 6.16 -2.21
CA PRO A 86 10.99 4.76 -1.89
C PRO A 86 9.57 4.31 -2.18
N GLN A 87 9.37 2.99 -2.26
CA GLN A 87 8.06 2.36 -2.46
C GLN A 87 6.99 2.97 -1.54
N PRO A 88 5.84 3.44 -2.06
CA PRO A 88 4.81 4.08 -1.24
C PRO A 88 4.10 3.11 -0.31
N GLU A 89 3.68 3.57 0.86
CA GLU A 89 2.72 2.86 1.70
C GLU A 89 1.29 3.28 1.32
N ILE A 90 0.36 2.31 1.20
CA ILE A 90 -1.04 2.59 0.83
C ILE A 90 -1.95 2.36 2.04
N THR A 91 -2.72 3.40 2.40
CA THR A 91 -3.82 3.34 3.38
C THR A 91 -5.15 3.65 2.70
N TRP A 92 -6.25 3.10 3.23
CA TRP A 92 -7.60 3.30 2.70
C TRP A 92 -8.43 4.15 3.66
N TRP A 93 -9.30 4.98 3.10
CA TRP A 93 -10.19 5.89 3.81
C TRP A 93 -11.59 5.79 3.21
N ARG A 94 -12.63 5.89 4.04
CA ARG A 94 -14.03 6.04 3.59
C ARG A 94 -14.56 7.38 4.11
N GLY A 95 -14.76 8.35 3.23
CA GLY A 95 -14.91 9.75 3.64
C GLY A 95 -13.67 10.22 4.41
N ASP A 96 -13.87 10.81 5.59
CA ASP A 96 -12.80 11.34 6.45
C ASP A 96 -12.26 10.34 7.49
N LEU A 97 -12.79 9.12 7.51
CA LEU A 97 -12.37 8.10 8.47
C LEU A 97 -11.41 7.12 7.82
N GLU A 98 -10.27 6.91 8.50
CA GLU A 98 -9.34 5.85 8.11
C GLU A 98 -10.05 4.51 8.18
N PHE A 99 -9.96 3.74 7.10
CA PHE A 99 -10.64 2.46 6.98
C PHE A 99 -9.86 1.39 7.73
N LEU A 100 -9.97 1.41 9.06
CA LEU A 100 -9.37 0.45 9.99
C LEU A 100 -10.42 -0.59 10.40
N ASP A 101 -11.04 -1.29 9.45
CA ASP A 101 -12.20 -2.13 9.78
C ASP A 101 -11.90 -3.63 9.68
N GLU A 102 -11.25 -4.18 10.72
CA GLU A 102 -11.24 -5.64 10.96
C GLU A 102 -12.63 -6.15 11.43
N THR A 103 -13.57 -5.25 11.74
CA THR A 103 -14.84 -5.58 12.42
C THR A 103 -16.09 -5.53 11.52
N GLN A 104 -16.05 -4.92 10.34
CA GLN A 104 -17.23 -4.77 9.49
C GLN A 104 -17.03 -5.23 8.04
N ASN A 105 -17.15 -6.54 7.77
CA ASN A 105 -17.44 -7.15 6.45
C ASN A 105 -16.57 -6.74 5.23
N ALA A 106 -15.50 -6.00 5.46
CA ALA A 106 -14.63 -5.42 4.47
C ALA A 106 -13.22 -5.67 4.97
N ARG A 107 -12.45 -6.44 4.20
CA ARG A 107 -11.08 -6.76 4.56
C ARG A 107 -10.19 -6.08 3.54
N PRO A 108 -9.45 -5.02 3.90
CA PRO A 108 -8.38 -4.56 3.04
C PRO A 108 -7.40 -5.70 2.87
N HIS A 109 -7.33 -6.26 1.65
CA HIS A 109 -6.27 -7.19 1.31
C HIS A 109 -5.17 -6.38 0.65
N ILE A 110 -4.19 -6.01 1.47
CA ILE A 110 -3.01 -5.32 0.98
C ILE A 110 -2.09 -6.40 0.41
N ASP A 111 -2.24 -6.65 -0.89
CA ASP A 111 -1.24 -7.40 -1.64
C ASP A 111 -0.02 -6.49 -1.83
N LEU A 112 0.86 -6.45 -0.84
CA LEU A 112 2.18 -5.84 -0.98
C LEU A 112 2.97 -6.64 -2.02
N PHE A 113 2.77 -6.32 -3.30
CA PHE A 113 3.65 -6.82 -4.35
C PHE A 113 4.95 -6.03 -4.28
N THR A 114 5.82 -6.40 -3.34
CA THR A 114 7.26 -6.16 -3.43
C THR A 114 7.82 -7.04 -4.53
N LYS A 115 7.41 -6.82 -5.79
CA LYS A 115 8.23 -7.30 -6.89
C LYS A 115 9.46 -6.41 -6.83
N GLU A 116 10.56 -6.97 -6.30
CA GLU A 116 11.79 -6.32 -5.79
C GLU A 116 12.45 -5.28 -6.74
N GLU A 117 11.87 -5.02 -7.91
CA GLU A 117 12.41 -4.15 -8.96
C GLU A 117 11.47 -3.03 -9.41
N SER A 118 10.21 -2.98 -8.94
CA SER A 118 9.21 -2.08 -9.54
C SER A 118 8.91 -0.80 -8.76
N ASN A 119 9.22 -0.71 -7.45
CA ASN A 119 8.84 0.43 -6.61
C ASN A 119 7.32 0.75 -6.66
N ILE A 120 6.50 -0.29 -6.92
CA ILE A 120 5.04 -0.22 -7.00
C ILE A 120 4.44 -0.81 -5.74
N SER A 121 3.42 -0.15 -5.21
CA SER A 121 2.53 -0.68 -4.18
C SER A 121 1.15 -0.86 -4.76
N ILE A 122 0.54 -2.00 -4.46
CA ILE A 122 -0.81 -2.36 -4.89
C ILE A 122 -1.59 -2.68 -3.63
N SER A 123 -2.84 -2.23 -3.57
CA SER A 123 -3.73 -2.55 -2.46
C SER A 123 -5.13 -2.76 -3.01
N THR A 124 -5.80 -3.83 -2.57
CA THR A 124 -7.15 -4.17 -3.02
C THR A 124 -8.10 -4.24 -1.82
N LEU A 125 -9.01 -3.27 -1.73
CA LEU A 125 -10.07 -3.29 -0.72
C LEU A 125 -11.16 -4.27 -1.15
N THR A 126 -11.35 -5.37 -0.40
CA THR A 126 -12.29 -6.44 -0.75
C THR A 126 -13.46 -6.48 0.21
N PHE A 127 -14.67 -6.47 -0.33
CA PHE A 127 -15.92 -6.64 0.39
C PHE A 127 -16.53 -8.00 0.06
N GLU A 128 -16.96 -8.73 1.09
CA GLU A 128 -17.60 -10.04 0.91
C GLU A 128 -19.01 -9.92 0.30
N ASN A 129 -19.70 -8.80 0.50
CA ASN A 129 -20.99 -8.53 -0.13
C ASN A 129 -21.13 -7.03 -0.40
N ALA A 130 -21.61 -6.67 -1.58
CA ALA A 130 -21.88 -5.26 -1.91
C ALA A 130 -23.08 -4.69 -1.12
N PHE A 131 -24.01 -5.55 -0.71
CA PHE A 131 -25.13 -5.21 0.16
C PHE A 131 -25.31 -6.31 1.23
N ASN A 132 -25.40 -5.93 2.50
CA ASN A 132 -25.61 -6.85 3.62
C ASN A 132 -26.39 -6.15 4.75
N ASN A 133 -27.35 -6.85 5.36
CA ASN A 133 -28.08 -6.40 6.56
C ASN A 133 -28.67 -4.97 6.44
N GLY A 134 -29.14 -4.59 5.25
CA GLY A 134 -29.73 -3.27 5.00
C GLY A 134 -28.72 -2.15 4.73
N SER A 135 -27.42 -2.46 4.72
CA SER A 135 -26.34 -1.51 4.44
C SER A 135 -25.64 -1.86 3.12
N SER A 136 -25.27 -0.82 2.35
CA SER A 136 -24.50 -0.98 1.11
C SER A 136 -23.09 -0.45 1.28
N ILE A 137 -22.17 -0.97 0.47
CA ILE A 137 -20.80 -0.44 0.37
C ILE A 137 -20.73 0.87 -0.43
N SER A 138 -21.86 1.48 -0.80
CA SER A 138 -21.85 2.74 -1.54
C SER A 138 -21.17 3.85 -0.71
N GLY A 139 -20.40 4.71 -1.37
CA GLY A 139 -19.67 5.79 -0.72
C GLY A 139 -18.42 6.18 -1.47
N GLU A 140 -17.67 7.14 -0.92
CA GLU A 140 -16.38 7.56 -1.46
C GLU A 140 -15.25 6.88 -0.71
N TYR A 141 -14.38 6.21 -1.47
CA TYR A 141 -13.21 5.51 -0.94
C TYR A 141 -11.95 6.17 -1.47
N THR A 142 -11.06 6.58 -0.58
CA THR A 142 -9.81 7.23 -0.94
C THR A 142 -8.65 6.31 -0.59
N CYS A 143 -7.81 5.97 -1.57
CA CYS A 143 -6.49 5.44 -1.29
C CYS A 143 -5.50 6.58 -1.14
N ASN A 144 -4.74 6.52 -0.06
CA ASN A 144 -3.66 7.44 0.27
C ASN A 144 -2.34 6.70 0.11
N ALA A 145 -1.56 7.08 -0.90
CA ALA A 145 -0.23 6.55 -1.15
C ALA A 145 0.84 7.56 -0.70
N THR A 146 1.67 7.18 0.26
CA THR A 146 2.64 8.07 0.90
C THR A 146 4.05 7.50 0.88
N ASN A 147 5.04 8.35 0.60
CA ASN A 147 6.46 8.07 0.84
C ASN A 147 7.17 9.33 1.37
N PRO A 148 8.46 9.25 1.77
CA PRO A 148 9.20 10.42 2.29
C PRO A 148 9.30 11.62 1.34
N LYS A 149 8.99 11.46 0.05
CA LYS A 149 9.03 12.53 -0.96
C LYS A 149 7.66 13.15 -1.22
N GLY A 150 6.57 12.57 -0.71
CA GLY A 150 5.25 13.17 -0.78
C GLY A 150 4.11 12.17 -0.63
N THR A 151 2.91 12.67 -0.88
CA THR A 151 1.66 11.93 -0.78
C THR A 151 0.80 12.22 -1.99
N VAL A 152 0.10 11.20 -2.49
CA VAL A 152 -0.93 11.33 -3.51
C VAL A 152 -2.20 10.62 -3.05
N LEU A 153 -3.34 11.21 -3.36
CA LEU A 153 -4.66 10.68 -3.04
C LEU A 153 -5.38 10.28 -4.32
N TYR A 154 -6.14 9.19 -4.24
CA TYR A 154 -7.02 8.76 -5.32
C TYR A 154 -8.36 8.30 -4.74
N THR A 155 -9.43 8.95 -5.19
CA THR A 155 -10.78 8.74 -4.67
C THR A 155 -11.65 8.07 -5.73
N VAL A 156 -12.32 6.99 -5.33
CA VAL A 156 -13.27 6.23 -6.12
C VAL A 156 -14.66 6.36 -5.51
N ARG A 157 -15.65 6.69 -6.34
CA ARG A 157 -17.06 6.68 -5.96
C ARG A 157 -17.66 5.30 -6.22
N VAL A 158 -18.16 4.66 -5.17
CA VAL A 158 -18.81 3.36 -5.26
C VAL A 158 -20.31 3.51 -5.22
N ARG A 159 -21.01 2.90 -6.18
CA ARG A 159 -22.47 2.76 -6.19
C ARG A 159 -22.86 1.29 -6.23
N VAL A 160 -23.94 0.95 -5.53
CA VAL A 160 -24.55 -0.38 -5.56
C VAL A 160 -25.92 -0.28 -6.21
N GLU A 161 -26.11 -0.98 -7.32
CA GLU A 161 -27.37 -0.98 -8.08
C GLU A 161 -28.10 -2.32 -7.92
N SER A 162 -29.44 -2.24 -7.84
CA SER A 162 -30.28 -3.44 -7.88
C SER A 162 -30.68 -3.76 -9.32
N HIS A 163 -30.29 -4.94 -9.82
CA HIS A 163 -30.84 -5.44 -11.08
C HIS A 163 -32.23 -6.04 -10.81
N SER A 164 -33.25 -5.19 -10.90
CA SER A 164 -34.65 -5.61 -10.88
C SER A 164 -35.00 -6.31 -12.19
N THR A 165 -35.00 -7.64 -12.19
CA THR A 165 -35.50 -8.43 -13.34
C THR A 165 -36.98 -8.77 -13.14
N TRP A 166 -37.88 -7.80 -13.24
CA TRP A 166 -39.28 -8.11 -13.59
C TRP A 166 -39.43 -7.95 -15.10
N LYS A 167 -39.50 -9.07 -15.82
CA LYS A 167 -40.06 -9.07 -17.17
C LYS A 167 -41.56 -9.22 -17.02
N VAL A 168 -42.34 -8.19 -17.35
CA VAL A 168 -43.79 -8.36 -17.56
C VAL A 168 -43.94 -9.15 -18.84
N TRP A 169 -44.45 -10.36 -18.73
CA TRP A 169 -45.06 -11.02 -19.87
C TRP A 169 -46.47 -10.43 -19.98
N ALA A 170 -46.74 -9.70 -21.05
CA ALA A 170 -48.10 -9.36 -21.40
C ALA A 170 -48.85 -10.68 -21.62
N ALA A 171 -49.76 -11.03 -20.71
CA ALA A 171 -50.69 -12.11 -20.94
C ALA A 171 -51.67 -11.63 -22.01
N THR A 172 -51.48 -12.06 -23.25
CA THR A 172 -52.55 -11.98 -24.24
C THR A 172 -53.65 -12.93 -23.79
N LEU A 173 -54.76 -12.38 -23.30
CA LEU A 173 -56.00 -13.14 -23.14
C LEU A 173 -56.46 -13.52 -24.55
N GLY A 174 -56.20 -14.77 -24.94
CA GLY A 174 -56.77 -15.38 -26.14
C GLY A 174 -58.26 -15.61 -25.93
N ALA A 175 -59.05 -15.11 -26.88
CA ALA A 175 -60.51 -15.24 -26.97
C ALA A 175 -60.97 -16.68 -27.26
#